data_AF-A0A1A9VHQ3-F1
#
_entry.id   AF-A0A1A9VHQ3-F1
#
_cell.length_a   1.000
_cell.length_b   1.000
_cell.length_c   1.000
_cell.angle_alpha   90.00
_cell.angle_beta   90.00
_cell.angle_gamma   90.00
#
_symmetry.space_group_name_H-M   'P 1'
#
loop_
_entity.id
_entity.type
_entity.pdbx_description
1 polymer ?
#
loop_
_entity_poly.entity_id
_entity_poly.type
_entity_poly.pdbx_seq_one_letter_code
_entity_poly.pdbx_strand_id
1 'polypeptide(L)'
;MLECYGKTGDCSKPIFVLAAINRRDLIDSALLRPGRFDKLFYIGPCSTSEDKAGILEAQTKRFKLAANCNMKDIAEKLKGDMSGADSYSICSVISSTANNRKTHFTKNKQNYLKL
;
A
#
# COMPACT_ATOMS: atom_id res chain seq x y z
N MET A 1 -6.50 -5.53 13.64
CA MET A 1 -6.56 -4.15 14.14
C MET A 1 -7.98 -3.67 13.96
N LEU A 2 -8.68 -3.37 15.05
CA LEU A 2 -10.02 -2.79 15.03
C LEU A 2 -9.82 -1.29 15.26
N GLU A 3 -10.17 -0.47 14.28
CA GLU A 3 -10.19 0.98 14.47
C GLU A 3 -11.64 1.42 14.59
N CYS A 4 -11.98 1.99 15.74
CA CYS A 4 -13.28 2.62 15.96
C CYS A 4 -13.18 4.08 15.50
N TYR A 5 -13.90 4.43 14.44
CA TYR A 5 -13.94 5.81 13.96
C TYR A 5 -15.10 6.55 14.63
N GLY A 6 -14.81 7.29 15.72
CA GLY A 6 -15.80 8.10 16.44
C GLY A 6 -15.13 9.10 17.38
N LYS A 7 -15.45 10.39 17.27
CA LYS A 7 -15.00 11.40 18.23
C LYS A 7 -15.65 11.14 19.59
N THR A 8 -14.85 10.76 20.58
CA THR A 8 -15.25 10.57 21.97
C THR A 8 -15.83 11.89 22.51
N GLY A 9 -17.15 11.97 22.69
CA GLY A 9 -17.79 13.17 23.25
C GLY A 9 -19.27 13.35 22.93
N ASP A 10 -19.84 12.57 22.01
CA ASP A 10 -21.26 12.70 21.64
C ASP A 10 -21.90 11.32 21.41
N CYS A 11 -22.80 10.92 22.31
CA CYS A 11 -23.48 9.63 22.31
C CYS A 11 -24.50 9.48 21.17
N SER A 12 -24.72 10.51 20.34
CA SER A 12 -25.67 10.48 19.23
C SER A 12 -25.06 10.05 17.89
N LYS A 13 -23.73 9.86 17.80
CA LYS A 13 -23.08 9.60 16.51
C LYS A 13 -22.99 8.10 16.19
N PRO A 14 -23.29 7.68 14.94
CA PRO A 14 -23.16 6.29 14.54
C PRO A 14 -21.69 5.85 14.58
N ILE A 15 -21.42 4.70 15.21
CA ILE A 15 -20.10 4.09 15.27
C ILE A 15 -19.99 3.07 14.14
N PHE A 16 -18.93 3.19 13.34
CA PHE A 16 -18.57 2.20 12.33
C PHE A 16 -17.36 1.40 12.80
N VAL A 17 -17.46 0.07 12.71
CA VAL A 17 -16.38 -0.86 13.06
C VAL A 17 -15.93 -1.60 11.82
N LEU A 18 -14.64 -1.49 11.51
CA LEU A 18 -13.99 -2.21 10.41
C LEU A 18 -13.05 -3.27 10.99
N ALA A 19 -13.17 -4.50 10.48
CA ALA A 19 -12.33 -5.62 10.86
C ALA A 19 -11.75 -6.28 9.61
N ALA A 20 -10.47 -6.63 9.66
CA ALA A 20 -9.80 -7.40 8.61
C ALA A 20 -9.32 -8.74 9.21
N ILE A 21 -9.63 -9.84 8.52
CA ILE A 21 -9.26 -11.21 8.92
C ILE A 21 -8.58 -11.93 7.76
N ASN A 22 -7.48 -12.63 8.04
CA ASN A 22 -6.79 -13.43 7.03
C ASN A 22 -7.40 -14.83 6.86
N ARG A 23 -8.20 -15.27 7.85
CA ARG A 23 -8.80 -16.61 7.92
C ARG A 23 -10.27 -16.52 8.32
N ARG A 24 -11.17 -16.52 7.33
CA ARG A 24 -12.63 -16.42 7.55
C ARG A 24 -13.25 -17.67 8.17
N ASP A 25 -12.57 -18.79 8.07
CA ASP A 25 -12.95 -20.08 8.67
C ASP A 25 -12.89 -20.05 10.20
N LEU A 26 -12.08 -19.16 10.77
CA LEU A 26 -11.87 -19.06 12.21
C LEU A 26 -12.81 -18.08 12.93
N ILE A 27 -13.68 -17.37 12.21
CA ILE A 27 -14.58 -16.40 12.84
C ILE A 27 -15.78 -17.08 13.49
N ASP A 28 -16.11 -16.67 14.71
CA ASP A 28 -17.29 -17.16 15.41
C ASP A 28 -18.56 -16.74 14.65
N SER A 29 -19.43 -17.72 14.39
CA SER A 29 -20.73 -17.51 13.74
C SER A 29 -21.63 -16.52 14.50
N ALA A 30 -21.44 -16.37 15.82
CA ALA A 30 -22.15 -15.38 16.60
C ALA A 30 -21.81 -13.94 16.20
N LEU A 31 -20.60 -13.68 15.70
CA LEU A 31 -20.17 -12.35 15.26
C LEU A 31 -20.72 -11.97 13.88
N LEU A 32 -21.10 -12.95 13.07
CA LEU A 32 -21.69 -12.77 11.74
C LEU A 32 -23.20 -12.50 11.77
N ARG A 33 -23.81 -12.45 12.94
CA ARG A 33 -25.24 -12.16 13.09
C ARG A 33 -25.52 -10.68 12.73
N PRO A 34 -26.70 -10.39 12.15
CA PRO A 34 -27.10 -9.01 11.85
C PRO A 34 -26.94 -8.07 13.06
N GLY A 35 -26.41 -6.87 12.81
CA GLY A 35 -26.10 -5.88 13.86
C GLY A 35 -24.68 -5.96 14.46
N ARG A 36 -23.83 -6.86 13.95
CA ARG A 36 -22.40 -6.99 14.29
C ARG A 36 -21.53 -6.86 13.03
N PHE A 37 -20.85 -7.93 12.59
CA PHE A 37 -20.14 -7.99 11.31
C PHE A 37 -21.08 -8.56 10.24
N ASP A 38 -22.08 -7.78 9.87
CA ASP A 38 -23.12 -8.16 8.91
C ASP A 38 -22.64 -8.07 7.45
N LYS A 39 -21.71 -7.15 7.15
CA LYS A 39 -21.11 -6.97 5.82
C LYS A 39 -19.71 -7.56 5.76
N LEU A 40 -19.52 -8.53 4.85
CA LEU A 40 -18.22 -9.13 4.57
C LEU A 40 -17.78 -8.79 3.14
N PHE A 41 -16.57 -8.28 3.02
CA PHE A 41 -15.92 -7.99 1.75
C PHE A 41 -14.73 -8.92 1.57
N TYR A 42 -14.73 -9.69 0.47
CA TYR A 42 -13.59 -10.52 0.10
C TYR A 42 -12.65 -9.72 -0.80
N ILE A 43 -11.36 -9.74 -0.46
CA ILE A 43 -10.30 -9.12 -1.24
C ILE A 43 -9.41 -10.25 -1.75
N GLY A 44 -9.43 -10.46 -3.07
CA GLY A 44 -8.64 -11.49 -3.74
C GLY A 44 -7.19 -11.04 -3.99
N PRO A 45 -6.31 -11.98 -4.38
CA PRO A 45 -4.96 -11.64 -4.82
C PRO A 45 -4.97 -10.84 -6.12
N CYS A 46 -3.96 -10.00 -6.30
CA CYS A 46 -3.76 -9.22 -7.53
C CYS A 46 -3.24 -10.12 -8.64
N SER A 47 -4.16 -10.60 -9.48
CA SER A 47 -3.85 -11.59 -10.51
C SER A 47 -3.54 -10.95 -11.87
N THR A 48 -4.14 -9.79 -12.17
CA THR A 48 -3.99 -9.15 -13.48
C THR A 48 -2.80 -8.18 -13.52
N SER A 49 -2.28 -7.93 -14.72
CA SER A 49 -1.27 -6.89 -14.96
C SER A 49 -1.79 -5.51 -14.59
N GLU A 50 -3.08 -5.26 -14.82
CA GLU A 50 -3.74 -3.98 -14.56
C GLU A 50 -3.84 -3.71 -13.05
N ASP A 51 -4.20 -4.72 -12.25
CA ASP A 51 -4.25 -4.60 -10.78
C ASP A 51 -2.87 -4.26 -10.22
N LYS A 52 -1.83 -4.93 -10.73
CA LYS A 52 -0.43 -4.70 -10.34
C LYS A 52 0.03 -3.31 -10.75
N ALA A 53 -0.31 -2.86 -11.96
CA ALA A 53 -0.02 -1.50 -12.41
C ALA A 53 -0.69 -0.46 -11.50
N GLY A 54 -1.95 -0.66 -11.11
CA GLY A 54 -2.66 0.23 -10.18
C GLY A 54 -2.00 0.30 -8.80
N ILE A 55 -1.49 -0.82 -8.28
CA ILE A 55 -0.71 -0.83 -7.03
C ILE A 55 0.59 -0.05 -7.21
N LEU A 56 1.34 -0.31 -8.27
CA LEU A 56 2.59 0.40 -8.55
C LEU A 56 2.35 1.90 -8.69
N GLU A 57 1.29 2.33 -9.37
CA GLU A 57 0.90 3.74 -9.47
C GLU A 57 0.56 4.33 -8.10
N ALA A 58 -0.20 3.63 -7.27
CA ALA A 58 -0.53 4.07 -5.92
C ALA A 58 0.73 4.24 -5.04
N GLN A 59 1.67 3.29 -5.09
CA GLN A 59 2.92 3.35 -4.34
C GLN A 59 3.87 4.43 -4.86
N THR A 60 3.92 4.62 -6.18
CA THR A 60 4.83 5.57 -6.84
C THR A 60 4.24 6.97 -6.97
N LYS A 61 3.03 7.24 -6.49
CA LYS A 61 2.38 8.57 -6.52
C LYS A 61 3.24 9.70 -5.93
N ARG A 62 4.14 9.39 -4.99
CA ARG A 62 5.07 10.34 -4.36
C ARG A 62 6.46 10.36 -4.97
N PHE A 63 6.72 9.54 -5.98
CA PHE A 63 8.05 9.33 -6.56
C PHE A 63 8.28 10.33 -7.68
N LYS A 64 9.53 10.76 -7.85
CA LYS A 64 9.95 11.51 -9.05
C LYS A 64 10.37 10.52 -10.11
N LEU A 65 9.42 10.10 -10.94
CA LEU A 65 9.63 9.14 -12.03
C LEU A 65 10.16 9.85 -13.28
N ALA A 66 10.90 9.11 -14.11
CA ALA A 66 11.31 9.59 -15.42
C ALA A 66 10.13 9.53 -16.41
N ALA A 67 10.14 10.41 -17.42
CA ALA A 67 9.04 10.52 -18.40
C ALA A 67 8.77 9.24 -19.20
N ASN A 68 9.76 8.35 -19.30
CA ASN A 68 9.69 7.06 -19.99
C ASN A 68 9.34 5.88 -19.06
N CYS A 69 8.92 6.15 -17.82
CA CYS A 69 8.61 5.10 -16.85
C CYS A 69 7.12 4.76 -16.88
N ASN A 70 6.77 3.71 -17.62
CA ASN A 70 5.41 3.18 -17.70
C ASN A 70 5.21 2.02 -16.70
N MET A 71 4.23 2.15 -15.80
CA MET A 71 3.95 1.13 -14.79
C MET A 71 3.37 -0.16 -15.37
N LYS A 72 2.68 -0.09 -16.52
CA LYS A 72 2.13 -1.29 -17.19
C LYS A 72 3.24 -2.23 -17.65
N ASP A 73 4.26 -1.69 -18.32
CA ASP A 73 5.41 -2.46 -18.81
C ASP A 73 6.21 -3.10 -17.66
N ILE A 74 6.21 -2.47 -16.49
CA ILE A 74 6.82 -3.01 -15.27
C ILE A 74 5.94 -4.11 -14.70
N ALA A 75 4.63 -3.89 -14.62
CA ALA A 75 3.66 -4.84 -14.09
C ALA A 75 3.63 -6.16 -14.87
N GLU A 76 3.77 -6.12 -16.21
CA GLU A 76 3.88 -7.31 -17.07
C GLU A 76 5.12 -8.18 -16.75
N LYS A 77 6.19 -7.57 -16.25
CA LYS A 77 7.43 -8.27 -15.88
C LYS A 77 7.40 -8.83 -14.47
N LEU A 78 6.42 -8.45 -13.65
CA LEU A 78 6.28 -8.96 -12.29
C LEU A 78 5.71 -10.37 -12.29
N LYS A 79 6.18 -11.21 -11.36
CA LYS A 79 5.69 -12.58 -11.22
C LYS A 79 4.19 -12.60 -10.88
N GLY A 80 3.52 -13.67 -11.32
CA GLY A 80 2.08 -13.88 -11.14
C GLY A 80 1.63 -13.86 -9.67
N ASP A 81 2.44 -14.45 -8.80
CA ASP A 81 2.20 -14.73 -7.37
C ASP A 81 2.57 -13.58 -6.41
N MET A 82 3.00 -12.44 -6.95
CA MET A 82 3.44 -11.31 -6.15
C MET A 82 2.28 -10.61 -5.43
N SER A 83 2.40 -10.43 -4.12
CA SER A 83 1.41 -9.70 -3.33
C SER A 83 1.59 -8.18 -3.41
N GLY A 84 0.59 -7.43 -2.96
CA GLY A 84 0.71 -5.98 -2.80
C GLY A 84 1.81 -5.57 -1.81
N ALA A 85 2.09 -6.41 -0.80
CA ALA A 85 3.17 -6.17 0.16
C ALA A 85 4.56 -6.33 -0.48
N ASP A 86 4.73 -7.30 -1.36
CA ASP A 86 5.97 -7.50 -2.11
C ASP A 86 6.24 -6.31 -3.04
N SER A 87 5.20 -5.85 -3.74
CA SER A 87 5.26 -4.67 -4.60
C SER A 87 5.67 -3.42 -3.82
N TYR A 88 5.13 -3.24 -2.60
CA TYR A 88 5.51 -2.16 -1.69
C TYR A 88 6.98 -2.26 -1.26
N SER A 89 7.44 -3.45 -0.90
CA SER A 89 8.81 -3.68 -0.46
C SER A 89 9.83 -3.26 -1.53
N ILE A 90 9.57 -3.62 -2.79
CA ILE A 90 10.40 -3.25 -3.94
C ILE A 90 10.42 -1.72 -4.11
N CYS A 91 9.25 -1.08 -4.10
CA CYS A 91 9.15 0.38 -4.23
C CYS A 91 9.89 1.12 -3.10
N SER A 92 9.80 0.61 -1.87
CA SER A 92 10.48 1.17 -0.70
C SER A 92 12.01 1.11 -0.82
N VAL A 93 12.54 -0.02 -1.28
CA VAL A 93 13.99 -0.19 -1.52
C VAL A 93 14.46 0.77 -2.62
N ILE A 94 13.75 0.84 -3.75
CA ILE A 94 14.08 1.74 -4.86
C ILE A 94 14.13 3.21 -4.39
N SER A 95 13.13 3.64 -3.63
CA SER A 95 13.06 5.01 -3.09
C SER A 95 14.25 5.30 -2.18
N SER A 96 14.59 4.37 -1.29
CA SER A 96 15.72 4.50 -0.36
C SER A 96 17.05 4.61 -1.10
N THR A 97 17.29 3.73 -2.08
CA THR A 97 18.51 3.78 -2.92
C THR A 97 18.59 5.06 -3.74
N ALA A 98 17.48 5.53 -4.32
CA ALA A 98 17.46 6.77 -5.09
C ALA A 98 17.78 8.00 -4.22
N ASN A 99 17.27 8.04 -2.99
CA ASN A 99 17.55 9.12 -2.04
C ASN A 99 19.02 9.10 -1.60
N ASN A 100 19.60 7.93 -1.32
CA ASN A 100 21.01 7.79 -0.99
C ASN A 100 21.91 8.29 -2.14
N ARG A 101 21.58 7.97 -3.40
CA ARG A 101 22.34 8.48 -4.54
C ARG A 101 22.29 10.01 -4.63
N LYS A 102 21.12 10.62 -4.43
CA LYS A 102 20.97 12.09 -4.42
C LYS A 102 21.82 12.75 -3.33
N THR A 103 21.83 12.20 -2.11
CA THR A 103 22.64 12.78 -1.02
C THR A 103 24.13 12.68 -1.32
N HIS A 104 24.60 11.59 -1.92
CA HIS A 104 25.99 11.45 -2.37
C HIS A 104 26.35 12.46 -3.47
N PHE A 105 25.50 12.64 -4.48
CA PHE A 105 25.73 13.64 -5.54
C PHE A 105 25.77 15.08 -4.99
N THR A 106 24.87 15.43 -4.08
CA THR A 106 24.83 16.78 -3.49
C THR A 106 26.05 17.05 -2.59
N LYS A 107 26.46 16.08 -1.76
CA LYS A 107 27.68 16.21 -0.94
C LYS A 107 28.93 16.36 -1.80
N ASN A 108 29.03 15.58 -2.88
CA ASN A 108 30.20 15.65 -3.76
C ASN A 108 30.26 17.00 -4.48
N LYS A 109 29.12 17.52 -4.97
CA LYS A 109 29.04 18.85 -5.61
C LYS A 109 29.44 19.99 -4.66
N GLN A 110 29.09 19.91 -3.37
CA GLN A 110 29.54 20.90 -2.37
C GLN A 110 31.05 20.89 -2.12
N ASN A 111 31.73 19.75 -2.26
CA ASN A 111 33.19 19.68 -2.10
C ASN A 111 33.93 20.33 -3.27
N TYR A 112 33.37 20.32 -4.49
CA TYR A 112 33.96 21.00 -5.65
C TYR A 112 33.69 22.52 -5.70
N LEU A 113 32.69 23.02 -4.96
CA LEU A 113 32.35 24.45 -4.87
C LEU A 113 33.01 25.16 -3.68
N LYS A 114 33.84 24.44 -2.90
CA LYS A 114 34.62 24.97 -1.75
C LYS A 114 36.13 25.04 -2.04
N LEU A 115 36.54 24.88 -3.29
CA LEU A 115 37.89 25.18 -3.81
C LEU A 115 37.82 26.48 -4.59
#